data_AF-A0A2E8ADN2-F1
#
_entry.id   AF-A0A2E8ADN2-F1
#
_cell.length_a   1.000
_cell.length_b   1.000
_cell.length_c   1.000
_cell.angle_alpha   90.00
_cell.angle_beta   90.00
_cell.angle_gamma   90.00
#
_symmetry.space_group_name_H-M   'P 1'
#
loop_
_entity.id
_entity.type
_entity.pdbx_description
1 polymer ?
#
loop_
_entity_poly.entity_id
_entity_poly.type
_entity_poly.pdbx_seq_one_letter_code
_entity_poly.pdbx_strand_id
1 'polypeptide(L)'
;MIDTHPTSYKGVIPTPTWAFRQYERIRHWLPDGLPMDQRPNPQLLDNLLPLANQFQVYVFDAFGVLNAGPRAFPAAIQRFRELQRMGKHVQILSNAATASHAKLVEKYRRMGFDITPDQLISSRWLLEQSLANRAREGLWGVIAPENSEPGFFTHRAREAGGTLPQFYGKPYAPAFQAVIERFTDIPPGQILMVGDTLHTDILGGQNAGMKTLLVTAEGSLQGMDIPNGIAQSGIAPDFIAPKI
;
A
#
# COMPACT_ATOMS: atom_id res chain seq x y z
N MET A 1 3.48 14.54 17.26
CA MET A 1 2.11 15.09 17.28
C MET A 1 1.17 13.89 17.20
N ILE A 2 0.35 13.69 18.23
CA ILE A 2 -0.28 12.41 18.60
C ILE A 2 -1.34 12.00 17.56
N ASP A 3 -1.27 10.75 17.11
CA ASP A 3 -2.31 10.08 16.35
C ASP A 3 -3.63 10.11 17.14
N THR A 4 -4.64 10.82 16.62
CA THR A 4 -5.95 10.93 17.26
C THR A 4 -6.87 9.77 16.92
N HIS A 5 -6.34 8.66 16.39
CA HIS A 5 -7.03 7.37 16.41
C HIS A 5 -6.26 6.43 17.32
N PRO A 6 -6.49 6.46 18.64
CA PRO A 6 -6.03 5.40 19.50
C PRO A 6 -6.95 4.20 19.25
N THR A 7 -6.78 3.51 18.12
CA THR A 7 -7.19 2.11 18.08
C THR A 7 -6.13 1.35 18.85
N SER A 8 -6.17 1.48 20.18
CA SER A 8 -5.42 0.59 21.04
C SER A 8 -5.95 -0.81 20.79
N TYR A 9 -5.10 -1.68 20.26
CA TYR A 9 -5.45 -3.09 20.16
C TYR A 9 -5.08 -3.72 21.49
N LYS A 10 -6.08 -4.10 22.30
CA LYS A 10 -5.87 -4.67 23.65
C LYS A 10 -4.98 -3.80 24.55
N GLY A 11 -5.15 -2.47 24.50
CA GLY A 11 -4.37 -1.53 25.31
C GLY A 11 -2.96 -1.21 24.78
N VAL A 12 -2.54 -1.78 23.65
CA VAL A 12 -1.26 -1.43 23.00
C VAL A 12 -1.48 -0.24 22.08
N ILE A 13 -0.69 0.83 22.26
CA ILE A 13 -0.58 1.92 21.29
C ILE A 13 0.33 1.43 20.16
N PRO A 14 -0.17 1.25 18.93
CA PRO A 14 0.65 0.77 17.82
C PRO A 14 1.80 1.74 17.54
N THR A 15 3.04 1.23 17.58
CA THR A 15 4.24 1.96 17.15
C THR A 15 4.72 1.42 15.79
N PRO A 16 5.54 2.17 15.03
CA PRO A 16 6.22 1.67 13.83
C PRO A 16 6.86 0.28 14.02
N THR A 17 7.66 0.13 15.09
CA THR A 17 8.29 -1.15 15.45
C THR A 17 7.27 -2.25 15.74
N TRP A 18 6.16 -1.93 16.41
CA TRP A 18 5.10 -2.91 16.68
C TRP A 18 4.42 -3.38 15.40
N ALA A 19 4.12 -2.44 14.49
CA ALA A 19 3.47 -2.73 13.20
C ALA A 19 4.38 -3.58 12.33
N PHE A 20 5.67 -3.22 12.20
CA PHE A 20 6.68 -4.02 11.52
C PHE A 20 6.73 -5.47 12.04
N ARG A 21 6.76 -5.64 13.38
CA ARG A 21 6.74 -6.98 13.99
C ARG A 21 5.47 -7.76 13.68
N GLN A 22 4.31 -7.13 13.53
CA GLN A 22 3.09 -7.85 13.15
C GLN A 22 3.19 -8.39 11.71
N TYR A 23 3.78 -7.62 10.79
CA TYR A 23 4.04 -8.12 9.44
C TYR A 23 5.05 -9.26 9.42
N GLU A 24 6.14 -9.16 10.19
CA GLU A 24 7.12 -10.25 10.31
C GLU A 24 6.48 -11.55 10.82
N ARG A 25 5.54 -11.49 11.77
CA ARG A 25 4.82 -12.67 12.27
C ARG A 25 4.02 -13.39 11.19
N ILE A 26 3.48 -12.64 10.22
CA ILE A 26 2.70 -13.20 9.10
C ILE A 26 3.54 -13.31 7.83
N ARG A 27 4.86 -13.09 7.87
CA ARG A 27 5.73 -13.04 6.69
C ARG A 27 5.61 -14.28 5.80
N HIS A 28 5.39 -15.45 6.40
CA HIS A 28 5.21 -16.74 5.74
C HIS A 28 3.84 -16.90 5.01
N TRP A 29 2.89 -15.99 5.22
CA TRP A 29 1.63 -15.91 4.46
C TRP A 29 1.66 -14.82 3.39
N LEU A 30 2.61 -13.88 3.46
CA LEU A 30 2.79 -12.87 2.44
C LEU A 30 3.46 -13.48 1.20
N PRO A 31 3.29 -12.89 0.02
CA PRO A 31 4.03 -13.28 -1.17
C PRO A 31 5.55 -13.38 -0.91
N ASP A 32 6.21 -14.29 -1.61
CA ASP A 32 7.66 -14.35 -1.58
C ASP A 32 8.26 -13.04 -2.08
N GLY A 33 9.40 -12.65 -1.50
CA GLY A 33 10.14 -11.49 -1.99
C GLY A 33 11.07 -11.90 -3.14
N LEU A 34 11.78 -10.93 -3.70
CA LEU A 34 12.79 -11.21 -4.71
C LEU A 34 13.88 -12.16 -4.16
N PRO A 35 14.38 -13.10 -4.99
CA PRO A 35 15.57 -13.89 -4.70
C PRO A 35 16.75 -13.00 -4.30
N MET A 36 17.64 -13.49 -3.43
CA MET A 36 18.71 -12.67 -2.85
C MET A 36 19.62 -12.00 -3.89
N ASP A 37 19.90 -12.68 -5.00
CA ASP A 37 20.70 -12.20 -6.14
C ASP A 37 19.98 -11.16 -7.01
N GLN A 38 18.66 -11.03 -6.87
CA GLN A 38 17.82 -10.07 -7.60
C GLN A 38 17.37 -8.89 -6.73
N ARG A 39 17.67 -8.90 -5.43
CA ARG A 39 17.32 -7.80 -4.53
C ARG A 39 18.11 -6.55 -4.93
N PRO A 40 17.46 -5.39 -5.08
CA PRO A 40 18.16 -4.16 -5.39
C PRO A 40 19.03 -3.72 -4.21
N ASN A 41 20.10 -2.99 -4.52
CA ASN A 41 20.80 -2.20 -3.53
C ASN A 41 20.14 -0.80 -3.48
N PRO A 42 19.50 -0.40 -2.36
CA PRO A 42 18.72 0.82 -2.33
C PRO A 42 19.58 2.07 -2.57
N GLN A 43 19.17 2.91 -3.52
CA GLN A 43 19.75 4.24 -3.70
C GLN A 43 19.09 5.23 -2.73
N LEU A 44 19.91 5.93 -1.94
CA LEU A 44 19.45 6.98 -1.03
C LEU A 44 19.26 8.30 -1.78
N LEU A 45 18.12 8.94 -1.57
CA LEU A 45 17.73 10.21 -2.17
C LEU A 45 17.20 11.18 -1.12
N ASP A 46 17.30 12.49 -1.37
CA ASP A 46 16.72 13.50 -0.48
C ASP A 46 15.19 13.61 -0.60
N ASN A 47 14.64 13.29 -1.77
CA ASN A 47 13.20 13.27 -2.07
C ASN A 47 12.94 12.56 -3.43
N LEU A 48 11.68 12.51 -3.89
CA LEU A 48 11.28 11.87 -5.14
C LEU A 48 11.70 12.63 -6.41
N LEU A 49 11.98 13.94 -6.35
CA LEU A 49 12.21 14.77 -7.54
C LEU A 49 13.26 14.22 -8.54
N PRO A 50 14.40 13.64 -8.12
CA PRO A 50 15.37 13.04 -9.05
C PRO A 50 14.78 11.90 -9.89
N LEU A 51 13.70 11.28 -9.43
CA LEU A 51 13.00 10.19 -10.11
C LEU A 51 11.88 10.70 -11.02
N ALA A 52 11.51 11.98 -10.98
CA ALA A 52 10.33 12.53 -11.65
C ALA A 52 10.34 12.37 -13.19
N ASN A 53 11.52 12.24 -13.80
CA ASN A 53 11.66 12.01 -15.24
C ASN A 53 12.00 10.55 -15.61
N GLN A 54 12.23 9.68 -14.62
CA GLN A 54 12.64 8.30 -14.85
C GLN A 54 11.46 7.34 -15.08
N PHE A 55 10.26 7.74 -14.66
CA PHE A 55 9.05 6.94 -14.73
C PHE A 55 7.94 7.68 -15.46
N GLN A 56 6.97 6.91 -15.97
CA GLN A 56 5.77 7.43 -16.62
C GLN A 56 4.57 7.42 -15.69
N VAL A 57 4.52 6.44 -14.78
CA VAL A 57 3.43 6.25 -13.82
C VAL A 57 3.98 6.27 -12.39
N TYR A 58 3.32 7.02 -11.52
CA TYR A 58 3.62 7.09 -10.09
C TYR A 58 2.41 6.59 -9.30
N VAL A 59 2.60 5.53 -8.52
CA VAL A 59 1.57 4.91 -7.70
C VAL A 59 1.90 5.20 -6.25
N PHE A 60 1.06 5.98 -5.59
CA PHE A 60 1.26 6.35 -4.20
C PHE A 60 0.39 5.47 -3.30
N ASP A 61 0.98 4.92 -2.23
CA ASP A 61 0.18 4.63 -1.05
C ASP A 61 -0.47 5.93 -0.51
N ALA A 62 -1.52 5.76 0.28
CA ALA A 62 -2.28 6.85 0.87
C ALA A 62 -1.78 7.22 2.27
N PHE A 63 -1.87 6.31 3.24
CA PHE A 63 -1.68 6.64 4.65
C PHE A 63 -0.20 6.54 5.01
N GLY A 64 0.39 7.60 5.54
CA GLY A 64 1.84 7.66 5.77
C GLY A 64 2.63 8.21 4.59
N VAL A 65 2.04 8.28 3.39
CA VAL A 65 2.65 8.88 2.19
C VAL A 65 1.97 10.18 1.76
N LEU A 66 0.64 10.16 1.61
CA LEU A 66 -0.14 11.34 1.20
C LEU A 66 -0.82 12.04 2.38
N ASN A 67 -1.22 11.29 3.39
CA ASN A 67 -1.96 11.80 4.55
C ASN A 67 -1.66 11.01 5.84
N ALA A 68 -1.83 11.69 6.98
CA ALA A 68 -1.93 11.07 8.30
C ALA A 68 -3.34 11.32 8.86
N GLY A 69 -4.12 10.26 8.99
CA GLY A 69 -5.53 10.34 9.39
C GLY A 69 -6.34 11.24 8.44
N PRO A 70 -7.02 12.29 8.94
CA PRO A 70 -7.81 13.21 8.12
C PRO A 70 -7.00 14.36 7.50
N ARG A 71 -5.69 14.46 7.74
CA ARG A 71 -4.85 15.57 7.25
C ARG A 71 -3.90 15.11 6.17
N ALA A 72 -3.94 15.77 5.01
CA ALA A 72 -2.94 15.57 3.97
C ALA A 72 -1.64 16.30 4.28
N PHE A 73 -0.53 15.74 3.81
CA PHE A 73 0.76 16.42 3.88
C PHE A 73 0.83 17.49 2.77
N PRO A 74 1.14 18.76 3.09
CA PRO A 74 1.21 19.82 2.08
C PRO A 74 2.21 19.51 0.94
N ALA A 75 3.36 18.93 1.28
CA ALA A 75 4.37 18.51 0.31
C ALA A 75 3.83 17.41 -0.63
N ALA A 76 2.98 16.51 -0.13
CA ALA A 76 2.38 15.47 -0.95
C ALA A 76 1.42 16.04 -1.99
N ILE A 77 0.57 16.99 -1.61
CA ILE A 77 -0.33 17.69 -2.55
C ILE A 77 0.49 18.39 -3.65
N GLN A 78 1.56 19.08 -3.25
CA GLN A 78 2.45 19.77 -4.18
C GLN A 78 3.11 18.79 -5.15
N ARG A 79 3.73 17.72 -4.66
CA ARG A 79 4.41 16.73 -5.50
C ARG A 79 3.44 16.03 -6.46
N PHE A 80 2.26 15.65 -5.97
CA PHE A 80 1.22 15.02 -6.78
C PHE A 80 0.85 15.93 -7.97
N ARG A 81 0.63 17.22 -7.71
CA ARG A 81 0.31 18.22 -8.74
C ARG A 81 1.46 18.48 -9.70
N GLU A 82 2.70 18.52 -9.20
CA GLU A 82 3.89 18.69 -10.04
C GLU A 82 4.03 17.52 -11.04
N LEU A 83 3.87 16.28 -10.59
CA LEU A 83 3.92 15.11 -11.47
C LEU A 83 2.81 15.15 -12.53
N GLN A 84 1.58 15.53 -12.15
CA GLN A 84 0.49 15.71 -13.11
C GLN A 84 0.81 16.79 -14.17
N ARG A 85 1.38 17.94 -13.76
CA ARG A 85 1.80 19.01 -14.68
C ARG A 85 2.94 18.60 -15.60
N MET A 86 3.79 17.67 -15.17
CA MET A 86 4.83 17.06 -16.00
C MET A 86 4.27 16.00 -16.98
N GLY A 87 2.95 15.84 -17.06
CA GLY A 87 2.31 14.85 -17.94
C GLY A 87 2.46 13.41 -17.46
N LYS A 88 2.80 13.20 -16.18
CA LYS A 88 2.92 11.86 -15.60
C LYS A 88 1.55 11.34 -15.18
N HIS A 89 1.36 10.04 -15.31
CA HIS A 89 0.21 9.38 -14.72
C HIS A 89 0.43 9.25 -13.21
N VAL A 90 -0.56 9.66 -12.42
CA VAL A 90 -0.48 9.60 -10.95
C VAL A 90 -1.70 8.85 -10.41
N GLN A 91 -1.44 7.77 -9.67
CA GLN A 91 -2.43 6.84 -9.15
C GLN A 91 -2.29 6.73 -7.63
N ILE A 92 -3.41 6.57 -6.92
CA ILE A 92 -3.46 6.21 -5.50
C ILE A 92 -3.85 4.74 -5.40
N LEU A 93 -3.07 3.96 -4.65
CA LEU A 93 -3.33 2.55 -4.34
C LEU A 93 -3.33 2.34 -2.82
N SER A 94 -4.51 2.11 -2.23
CA SER A 94 -4.70 2.10 -0.77
C SER A 94 -5.34 0.80 -0.26
N ASN A 95 -4.92 0.34 0.92
CA ASN A 95 -5.60 -0.75 1.65
C ASN A 95 -6.87 -0.30 2.40
N ALA A 96 -7.32 0.94 2.21
CA ALA A 96 -8.53 1.45 2.84
C ALA A 96 -9.78 0.63 2.46
N ALA A 97 -10.42 0.02 3.47
CA ALA A 97 -11.63 -0.80 3.28
C ALA A 97 -12.90 -0.20 3.90
N THR A 98 -12.80 0.86 4.70
CA THR A 98 -13.94 1.36 5.50
C THR A 98 -14.96 2.17 4.70
N ALA A 99 -14.51 2.96 3.74
CA ALA A 99 -15.37 3.87 2.97
C ALA A 99 -15.59 3.38 1.54
N SER A 100 -16.73 3.71 0.95
CA SER A 100 -17.01 3.44 -0.46
C SER A 100 -16.07 4.25 -1.36
N HIS A 101 -15.93 3.80 -2.61
CA HIS A 101 -15.08 4.45 -3.60
C HIS A 101 -15.37 5.95 -3.75
N ALA A 102 -16.64 6.31 -3.95
CA ALA A 102 -17.06 7.72 -4.07
C ALA A 102 -16.68 8.56 -2.84
N LYS A 103 -16.84 8.02 -1.62
CA LYS A 103 -16.49 8.72 -0.38
C LYS A 103 -14.97 8.88 -0.21
N LEU A 104 -14.18 7.90 -0.66
CA LEU A 104 -12.71 8.02 -0.67
C LEU A 104 -12.25 9.09 -1.67
N VAL A 105 -12.80 9.09 -2.88
CA VAL A 105 -12.49 10.12 -3.89
C VAL A 105 -12.83 11.52 -3.36
N GLU A 106 -14.01 11.69 -2.76
CA GLU A 106 -14.42 12.96 -2.14
C GLU A 106 -13.48 13.36 -0.98
N LYS A 107 -13.06 12.40 -0.15
CA LYS A 107 -12.09 12.64 0.94
C LYS A 107 -10.77 13.22 0.38
N TYR A 108 -10.17 12.59 -0.63
CA TYR A 108 -8.90 13.06 -1.19
C TYR A 108 -9.04 14.40 -1.94
N ARG A 109 -10.17 14.64 -2.60
CA ARG A 109 -10.49 15.95 -3.18
C ARG A 109 -10.58 17.05 -2.12
N ARG A 110 -11.28 16.80 -1.00
CA ARG A 110 -11.35 17.74 0.13
C ARG A 110 -9.99 17.99 0.79
N MET A 111 -9.10 17.01 0.74
CA MET A 111 -7.71 17.16 1.18
C MET A 111 -6.85 18.01 0.24
N GLY A 112 -7.34 18.36 -0.96
CA GLY A 112 -6.64 19.21 -1.93
C GLY A 112 -5.98 18.46 -3.10
N PHE A 113 -6.19 17.15 -3.21
CA PHE A 113 -5.73 16.36 -4.35
C PHE A 113 -6.72 16.49 -5.52
N ASP A 114 -6.21 16.89 -6.68
CA ASP A 114 -6.98 16.96 -7.93
C ASP A 114 -6.99 15.59 -8.61
N ILE A 115 -7.90 14.72 -8.17
CA ILE A 115 -8.02 13.35 -8.68
C ILE A 115 -9.37 13.11 -9.35
N THR A 116 -9.34 12.27 -10.38
CA THR A 116 -10.52 11.60 -10.94
C THR A 116 -10.83 10.31 -10.18
N PRO A 117 -12.05 9.75 -10.29
CA PRO A 117 -12.37 8.48 -9.64
C PRO A 117 -11.47 7.31 -10.05
N ASP A 118 -10.95 7.33 -11.28
CA ASP A 118 -10.07 6.28 -11.81
C ASP A 118 -8.67 6.30 -11.21
N GLN A 119 -8.23 7.46 -10.69
CA GLN A 119 -6.94 7.63 -10.04
C GLN A 119 -6.90 7.13 -8.60
N LEU A 120 -7.97 6.50 -8.09
CA LEU A 120 -7.98 5.87 -6.77
C LEU A 120 -8.39 4.41 -6.89
N ILE A 121 -7.55 3.52 -6.36
CA ILE A 121 -7.86 2.10 -6.22
C ILE A 121 -7.75 1.79 -4.73
N SER A 122 -8.83 1.24 -4.16
CA SER A 122 -8.84 0.74 -2.79
C SER A 122 -9.08 -0.76 -2.74
N SER A 123 -8.59 -1.42 -1.69
CA SER A 123 -8.81 -2.86 -1.48
C SER A 123 -10.30 -3.22 -1.46
N ARG A 124 -11.15 -2.35 -0.87
CA ARG A 124 -12.61 -2.52 -0.91
C ARG A 124 -13.17 -2.36 -2.30
N TRP A 125 -12.78 -1.33 -3.04
CA TRP A 125 -13.30 -1.12 -4.39
C TRP A 125 -12.95 -2.31 -5.29
N LEU A 126 -11.71 -2.82 -5.22
CA LEU A 126 -11.29 -4.01 -5.96
C LEU A 126 -12.07 -5.27 -5.58
N LEU A 127 -12.31 -5.47 -4.29
CA LEU A 127 -13.17 -6.54 -3.83
C LEU A 127 -14.56 -6.40 -4.45
N GLU A 128 -15.21 -5.24 -4.32
CA GLU A 128 -16.53 -4.95 -4.88
C GLU A 128 -16.58 -5.22 -6.41
N GLN A 129 -15.58 -4.77 -7.18
CA GLN A 129 -15.48 -5.06 -8.62
C GLN A 129 -15.39 -6.56 -8.89
N SER A 130 -14.57 -7.28 -8.12
CA SER A 130 -14.42 -8.72 -8.32
C SER A 130 -15.67 -9.51 -7.94
N LEU A 131 -16.48 -9.03 -6.99
CA LEU A 131 -17.75 -9.65 -6.65
C LEU A 131 -18.81 -9.39 -7.72
N ALA A 132 -18.82 -8.19 -8.31
CA ALA A 132 -19.73 -7.85 -9.40
C ALA A 132 -19.45 -8.65 -10.68
N ASN A 133 -18.17 -8.87 -11.00
CA ASN A 133 -17.76 -9.54 -12.25
C ASN A 133 -17.86 -11.07 -12.22
N ARG A 134 -18.07 -11.68 -11.04
CA ARG A 134 -18.13 -13.13 -10.91
C ARG A 134 -19.12 -13.50 -9.82
N ALA A 135 -20.26 -14.07 -10.20
CA ALA A 135 -21.15 -14.72 -9.24
C ALA A 135 -20.36 -15.81 -8.49
N ARG A 136 -20.39 -15.77 -7.16
CA ARG A 136 -19.75 -16.76 -6.30
C ARG A 136 -20.84 -17.45 -5.48
N GLU A 137 -21.01 -18.74 -5.71
CA GLU A 137 -21.82 -19.60 -4.85
C GLU A 137 -20.96 -20.08 -3.67
N GLY A 138 -21.48 -19.99 -2.44
CA GLY A 138 -20.77 -20.45 -1.24
C GLY A 138 -21.05 -19.64 0.03
N LEU A 139 -20.37 -20.02 1.10
CA LEU A 139 -20.43 -19.34 2.41
C LEU A 139 -19.52 -18.11 2.41
N TRP A 140 -20.07 -16.97 2.84
CA TRP A 140 -19.34 -15.71 2.97
C TRP A 140 -18.98 -15.44 4.43
N GLY A 141 -17.71 -15.13 4.68
CA GLY A 141 -17.23 -14.65 5.98
C GLY A 141 -16.89 -13.16 5.92
N VAL A 142 -17.28 -12.41 6.95
CA VAL A 142 -16.97 -10.97 7.09
C VAL A 142 -16.03 -10.78 8.28
N ILE A 143 -14.97 -9.99 8.08
CA ILE A 143 -14.05 -9.55 9.12
C ILE A 143 -14.33 -8.07 9.41
N ALA A 144 -14.51 -7.72 10.68
CA ALA A 144 -14.64 -6.34 11.17
C ALA A 144 -14.03 -6.26 12.60
N PRO A 145 -13.92 -5.09 13.26
CA PRO A 145 -13.28 -4.92 14.60
C PRO A 145 -14.09 -5.58 15.74
N GLU A 146 -13.49 -5.86 16.92
CA GLU A 146 -13.92 -6.69 18.08
C GLU A 146 -15.42 -6.89 18.44
N ASN A 147 -16.33 -6.08 17.91
CA ASN A 147 -17.72 -6.47 17.58
C ASN A 147 -17.81 -7.59 16.51
N SER A 148 -16.67 -8.00 15.99
CA SER A 148 -16.44 -8.90 14.88
C SER A 148 -15.01 -9.39 15.11
N GLU A 149 -14.79 -10.70 15.22
CA GLU A 149 -13.51 -11.24 15.69
C GLU A 149 -12.67 -11.77 14.52
N PRO A 150 -11.65 -11.05 14.00
CA PRO A 150 -10.94 -11.47 12.78
C PRO A 150 -10.15 -12.78 12.91
N GLY A 151 -9.57 -13.02 14.10
CA GLY A 151 -8.67 -14.16 14.36
C GLY A 151 -9.38 -15.51 14.52
N PHE A 152 -10.67 -15.50 14.83
CA PHE A 152 -11.48 -16.71 15.01
C PHE A 152 -11.86 -17.38 13.68
N PHE A 153 -11.96 -16.61 12.58
CA PHE A 153 -12.45 -17.11 11.29
C PHE A 153 -11.36 -17.61 10.34
N THR A 154 -10.12 -17.15 10.46
CA THR A 154 -9.00 -17.74 9.68
C THR A 154 -8.71 -19.18 10.14
N HIS A 155 -8.91 -19.47 11.43
CA HIS A 155 -8.86 -20.84 11.96
C HIS A 155 -10.07 -21.67 11.49
N ARG A 156 -11.30 -21.13 11.57
CA ARG A 156 -12.52 -21.84 11.10
C ARG A 156 -12.60 -22.06 9.58
N ALA A 157 -12.15 -21.13 8.75
CA ALA A 157 -12.13 -21.32 7.29
C ALA A 157 -11.19 -22.47 6.88
N ARG A 158 -10.12 -22.67 7.65
CA ARG A 158 -9.16 -23.76 7.49
C ARG A 158 -9.66 -25.09 8.07
N GLU A 159 -10.36 -25.05 9.21
CA GLU A 159 -10.99 -26.22 9.84
C GLU A 159 -12.23 -26.74 9.08
N ALA A 160 -12.95 -25.87 8.37
CA ALA A 160 -14.14 -26.23 7.58
C ALA A 160 -13.83 -26.83 6.19
N GLY A 161 -12.55 -27.08 5.85
CA GLY A 161 -12.15 -27.61 4.54
C GLY A 161 -12.41 -26.65 3.37
N GLY A 162 -12.48 -25.34 3.64
CA GLY A 162 -12.81 -24.32 2.64
C GLY A 162 -11.63 -23.86 1.79
N THR A 163 -11.95 -23.31 0.61
CA THR A 163 -11.02 -22.62 -0.29
C THR A 163 -10.25 -21.51 0.42
N LEU A 164 -8.96 -21.35 0.09
CA LEU A 164 -8.12 -20.27 0.63
C LEU A 164 -8.73 -18.89 0.33
N PRO A 165 -8.67 -17.94 1.27
CA PRO A 165 -9.17 -16.59 1.05
C PRO A 165 -8.39 -15.89 -0.06
N GLN A 166 -9.11 -15.20 -0.95
CA GLN A 166 -8.49 -14.32 -1.94
C GLN A 166 -8.35 -12.91 -1.35
N PHE A 167 -7.15 -12.35 -1.44
CA PHE A 167 -6.84 -11.02 -0.93
C PHE A 167 -6.81 -9.98 -2.06
N TYR A 168 -7.37 -8.79 -1.80
CA TYR A 168 -7.49 -7.69 -2.76
C TYR A 168 -6.73 -6.42 -2.37
N GLY A 169 -6.05 -6.45 -1.21
CA GLY A 169 -5.15 -5.38 -0.78
C GLY A 169 -3.71 -5.68 -1.15
N LYS A 170 -2.84 -4.67 -1.03
CA LYS A 170 -1.39 -4.85 -1.03
C LYS A 170 -0.96 -5.74 0.15
N PRO A 171 0.05 -6.63 0.01
CA PRO A 171 0.97 -6.79 -1.14
C PRO A 171 0.45 -7.72 -2.25
N TYR A 172 -0.82 -8.12 -2.24
CA TYR A 172 -1.30 -9.20 -3.12
C TYR A 172 -1.51 -8.73 -4.56
N ALA A 173 -1.25 -9.64 -5.50
CA ALA A 173 -1.23 -9.38 -6.94
C ALA A 173 -2.47 -8.62 -7.48
N PRO A 174 -3.73 -8.90 -7.05
CA PRO A 174 -4.88 -8.18 -7.58
C PRO A 174 -4.81 -6.65 -7.42
N ALA A 175 -4.15 -6.16 -6.37
CA ALA A 175 -4.04 -4.72 -6.12
C ALA A 175 -3.17 -4.01 -7.16
N PHE A 176 -2.03 -4.63 -7.49
CA PHE A 176 -1.07 -4.09 -8.46
C PHE A 176 -1.46 -4.38 -9.90
N GLN A 177 -2.08 -5.54 -10.15
CA GLN A 177 -2.60 -5.89 -11.46
C GLN A 177 -3.66 -4.90 -11.93
N ALA A 178 -4.54 -4.45 -11.02
CA ALA A 178 -5.52 -3.41 -11.33
C ALA A 178 -4.91 -2.05 -11.69
N VAL A 179 -3.66 -1.78 -11.27
CA VAL A 179 -2.91 -0.62 -11.73
C VAL A 179 -2.34 -0.88 -13.13
N ILE A 180 -1.68 -2.03 -13.33
CA ILE A 180 -1.08 -2.42 -14.61
C ILE A 180 -2.12 -2.43 -15.73
N GLU A 181 -3.32 -2.93 -15.47
CA GLU A 181 -4.44 -2.99 -16.42
C GLU A 181 -4.95 -1.59 -16.85
N ARG A 182 -4.66 -0.53 -16.08
CA ARG A 182 -4.96 0.85 -16.49
C ARG A 182 -3.90 1.43 -17.43
N PHE A 183 -2.72 0.82 -17.49
CA PHE A 183 -1.56 1.32 -18.22
C PHE A 183 -0.92 0.21 -19.06
N THR A 184 -1.73 -0.51 -19.86
CA THR A 184 -1.29 -1.70 -20.62
C THR A 184 -0.15 -1.44 -21.61
N ASP A 185 -0.03 -0.19 -22.08
CA ASP A 185 1.02 0.23 -23.02
C ASP A 185 2.33 0.63 -22.31
N ILE A 186 2.34 0.64 -20.97
CA ILE A 186 3.50 1.03 -20.15
C ILE A 186 4.04 -0.22 -19.46
N PRO A 187 5.32 -0.59 -19.68
CA PRO A 187 5.90 -1.75 -19.02
C PRO A 187 5.96 -1.54 -17.49
N PRO A 188 5.76 -2.58 -16.66
CA PRO A 188 5.75 -2.42 -15.20
C PRO A 188 7.00 -1.72 -14.63
N GLY A 189 8.18 -1.93 -15.22
CA GLY A 189 9.42 -1.26 -14.81
C GLY A 189 9.44 0.27 -15.03
N GLN A 190 8.48 0.83 -15.75
CA GLN A 190 8.25 2.28 -15.93
C GLN A 190 7.21 2.85 -14.94
N ILE A 191 6.78 2.02 -13.98
CA ILE A 191 5.88 2.39 -12.89
C ILE A 191 6.69 2.42 -11.58
N LEU A 192 6.58 3.53 -10.85
CA LEU A 192 7.16 3.67 -9.52
C LEU A 192 6.08 3.53 -8.45
N MET A 193 6.15 2.46 -7.65
CA MET A 193 5.37 2.32 -6.42
C MET A 193 6.07 3.08 -5.28
N VAL A 194 5.36 4.03 -4.69
CA VAL A 194 5.83 4.89 -3.60
C VAL A 194 5.03 4.56 -2.36
N GLY A 195 5.71 4.05 -1.32
CA GLY A 195 5.07 3.53 -0.13
C GLY A 195 5.89 3.74 1.13
N ASP A 196 5.26 3.60 2.29
CA ASP A 196 5.91 3.74 3.59
C ASP A 196 6.25 2.39 4.23
N THR A 197 5.80 1.27 3.64
CA THR A 197 5.88 -0.06 4.27
C THR A 197 6.57 -1.08 3.36
N LEU A 198 7.58 -1.79 3.90
CA LEU A 198 8.29 -2.87 3.19
C LEU A 198 7.35 -4.02 2.77
N HIS A 199 6.53 -4.50 3.70
CA HIS A 199 5.72 -5.71 3.53
C HIS A 199 4.52 -5.57 2.61
N THR A 200 4.05 -4.35 2.34
CA THR A 200 2.87 -4.10 1.50
C THR A 200 3.25 -3.44 0.20
N ASP A 201 3.92 -2.29 0.27
CA ASP A 201 4.15 -1.45 -0.90
C ASP A 201 5.37 -1.93 -1.69
N ILE A 202 6.49 -2.13 -0.99
CA ILE A 202 7.74 -2.53 -1.63
C ILE A 202 7.64 -3.98 -2.12
N LEU A 203 7.24 -4.90 -1.24
CA LEU A 203 7.06 -6.32 -1.61
C LEU A 203 6.08 -6.47 -2.78
N GLY A 204 4.93 -5.81 -2.70
CA GLY A 204 3.89 -5.93 -3.72
C GLY A 204 4.29 -5.28 -5.05
N GLY A 205 4.92 -4.10 -5.00
CA GLY A 205 5.43 -3.40 -6.19
C GLY A 205 6.49 -4.21 -6.92
N GLN A 206 7.44 -4.79 -6.19
CA GLN A 206 8.50 -5.64 -6.76
C GLN A 206 7.93 -6.89 -7.43
N ASN A 207 7.00 -7.58 -6.77
CA ASN A 207 6.38 -8.78 -7.34
C ASN A 207 5.51 -8.47 -8.57
N ALA A 208 5.06 -7.22 -8.70
CA ALA A 208 4.37 -6.72 -9.88
C ALA A 208 5.33 -6.21 -10.99
N GLY A 209 6.65 -6.31 -10.78
CA GLY A 209 7.67 -5.82 -11.72
C GLY A 209 7.86 -4.31 -11.73
N MET A 210 7.31 -3.59 -10.75
CA MET A 210 7.45 -2.15 -10.59
C MET A 210 8.77 -1.78 -9.91
N LYS A 211 9.25 -0.56 -10.15
CA LYS A 211 10.28 0.04 -9.30
C LYS A 211 9.65 0.57 -8.02
N THR A 212 10.43 0.62 -6.95
CA THR A 212 9.91 0.91 -5.61
C THR A 212 10.70 2.00 -4.90
N LEU A 213 9.99 2.98 -4.35
CA LEU A 213 10.54 4.01 -3.46
C LEU A 213 9.91 3.85 -2.07
N LEU A 214 10.75 3.61 -1.07
CA LEU A 214 10.36 3.65 0.33
C LEU A 214 10.50 5.07 0.89
N VAL A 215 9.40 5.62 1.43
CA VAL A 215 9.43 6.88 2.17
C VAL A 215 9.52 6.64 3.68
N THR A 216 10.30 7.46 4.38
CA THR A 216 10.70 7.14 5.77
C THR A 216 10.47 8.23 6.80
N ALA A 217 10.25 9.49 6.41
CA ALA A 217 10.05 10.58 7.37
C ALA A 217 8.65 10.58 8.00
N GLU A 218 7.67 10.01 7.28
CA GLU A 218 6.30 9.85 7.72
C GLU A 218 5.89 8.37 7.60
N GLY A 219 4.86 7.96 8.33
CA GLY A 219 4.25 6.63 8.18
C GLY A 219 4.86 5.52 9.04
N SER A 220 4.68 4.28 8.59
CA SER A 220 4.76 3.05 9.37
C SER A 220 6.17 2.64 9.79
N LEU A 221 7.21 3.24 9.21
CA LEU A 221 8.62 3.01 9.56
C LEU A 221 9.29 4.26 10.15
N GLN A 222 8.53 5.29 10.50
CA GLN A 222 9.07 6.52 11.05
C GLN A 222 9.95 6.25 12.29
N GLY A 223 11.19 6.73 12.25
CA GLY A 223 12.15 6.57 13.35
C GLY A 223 12.74 5.16 13.50
N MET A 224 12.51 4.26 12.55
CA MET A 224 13.15 2.94 12.53
C MET A 224 14.53 2.96 11.85
N ASP A 225 15.37 2.00 12.24
CA ASP A 225 16.59 1.63 11.51
C ASP A 225 16.21 0.87 10.22
N ILE A 226 16.20 1.60 9.10
CA ILE A 226 15.80 1.08 7.80
C ILE A 226 16.74 -0.04 7.30
N PRO A 227 18.08 0.10 7.33
CA PRO A 227 18.99 -1.00 7.02
C PRO A 227 18.67 -2.29 7.79
N ASN A 228 18.43 -2.20 9.10
CA ASN A 228 18.06 -3.36 9.90
C ASN A 228 16.68 -3.92 9.53
N GLY A 229 15.69 -3.05 9.23
CA GLY A 229 14.37 -3.48 8.75
C GLY A 229 14.44 -4.25 7.43
N ILE A 230 15.29 -3.81 6.50
CA ILE A 230 15.57 -4.50 5.23
C ILE A 230 16.23 -5.86 5.49
N ALA A 231 17.24 -5.89 6.36
CA ALA A 231 17.94 -7.13 6.71
C ALA A 231 17.02 -8.18 7.36
N GLN A 232 16.14 -7.74 8.27
CA GLN A 232 15.19 -8.63 8.96
C GLN A 232 14.11 -9.17 8.01
N SER A 233 13.50 -8.30 7.21
CA SER A 233 12.38 -8.68 6.34
C SER A 233 12.82 -9.39 5.06
N GLY A 234 14.08 -9.20 4.66
CA GLY A 234 14.60 -9.61 3.35
C GLY A 234 14.00 -8.84 2.17
N ILE A 235 13.35 -7.71 2.41
CA ILE A 235 12.71 -6.86 1.39
C ILE A 235 13.52 -5.57 1.28
N ALA A 236 14.11 -5.32 0.12
CA ALA A 236 14.94 -4.15 -0.15
C ALA A 236 14.30 -3.32 -1.27
N PRO A 237 14.01 -2.01 -1.07
CA PRO A 237 13.47 -1.15 -2.13
C PRO A 237 14.55 -0.75 -3.15
N ASP A 238 14.15 -0.29 -4.33
CA ASP A 238 15.09 0.31 -5.30
C ASP A 238 15.63 1.65 -4.80
N PHE A 239 14.77 2.44 -4.17
CA PHE A 239 15.09 3.79 -3.69
C PHE A 239 14.59 3.99 -2.26
N ILE A 240 15.27 4.84 -1.50
CA ILE A 240 14.85 5.31 -0.18
C ILE A 240 14.93 6.82 -0.16
N ALA A 241 13.87 7.49 0.29
CA ALA A 241 13.88 8.93 0.53
C ALA A 241 13.12 9.25 1.82
N PRO A 242 13.42 10.34 2.53
CA PRO A 242 12.60 10.75 3.66
C PRO A 242 11.19 11.15 3.22
N LYS A 243 11.03 11.75 2.04
CA LYS A 243 9.78 12.36 1.58
C LYS A 243 9.62 12.26 0.07
N ILE A 244 8.39 12.49 -0.40
CA ILE A 244 8.09 12.65 -1.82
C ILE A 244 8.35 14.09 -2.29
#